data_AF-V5GQ47-F1
#
_entry.id   AF-V5GQ47-F1
#
_cell.length_a   1.000
_cell.length_b   1.000
_cell.length_c   1.000
_cell.angle_alpha   90.00
_cell.angle_beta   90.00
_cell.angle_gamma   90.00
#
_symmetry.space_group_name_H-M   'P 1'
#
loop_
_entity.id
_entity.type
_entity.pdbx_description
1 polymer ?
#
loop_
_entity_poly.entity_id
_entity_poly.type
_entity_poly.pdbx_seq_one_letter_code
_entity_poly.pdbx_strand_id
1 'polypeptide(L)'
;KIVAGYDAVKEDYSSSAFAMNIATSLKECCSLAIRLTLKRRSYNSTVNIAELEATFQTFRQLLIDSWKFEVYSLAASCLNTKTWNKVTIVPLASDLKIFRCYLLEKGNLAQEELKSNPNNEKAYKLLLEVTYCRCMLLNRNRGGELQRIPLHIYQNAPMQQSYEEFNEAISQTEKILLKKFKRIVTRGKRDRGVPVLFGPDVQQHLQVLISLRSNFVKESNNYLFPNLHHDTPITGYKVMQKHTKLSGAKNPDAITSTKLRKHLATMSQIFELSPNDIEQLATFMGHTKEVHRQVIAYQMTCSKRQKLQSY
;
A
#
# COMPACT_ATOMS: atom_id res chain seq x y z
N LYS A 1 -18.65 19.60 17.84
CA LYS A 1 -19.89 18.80 18.00
C LYS A 1 -20.66 18.68 16.68
N ILE A 2 -21.14 19.78 16.07
CA ILE A 2 -21.93 19.76 14.83
C ILE A 2 -21.15 19.16 13.64
N VAL A 3 -19.94 19.66 13.38
CA VAL A 3 -19.15 19.29 12.17
C VAL A 3 -18.70 17.83 12.17
N ALA A 4 -18.37 17.29 13.35
CA ALA A 4 -17.97 15.88 13.49
C ALA A 4 -19.14 14.93 13.79
N GLY A 5 -20.37 15.47 13.92
CA GLY A 5 -21.57 14.73 14.29
C GLY A 5 -21.42 14.01 15.63
N TYR A 6 -21.08 14.75 16.69
CA TYR A 6 -20.98 14.22 18.05
C TYR A 6 -22.38 13.98 18.64
N ASP A 7 -22.64 12.75 19.04
CA ASP A 7 -23.83 12.31 19.77
C ASP A 7 -23.48 12.25 21.27
N ALA A 8 -24.10 13.11 22.07
CA ALA A 8 -23.85 13.19 23.51
C ALA A 8 -24.49 12.04 24.30
N VAL A 9 -25.48 11.34 23.73
CA VAL A 9 -26.14 10.20 24.40
C VAL A 9 -25.32 8.92 24.21
N LYS A 10 -24.73 8.76 23.02
CA LYS A 10 -23.90 7.59 22.67
C LYS A 10 -22.41 7.82 22.87
N GLU A 11 -22.03 9.04 23.26
CA GLU A 11 -20.64 9.51 23.32
C GLU A 11 -19.84 9.18 22.04
N ASP A 12 -20.49 9.26 20.88
CA ASP A 12 -19.91 8.83 19.60
C ASP A 12 -19.78 9.98 18.60
N TYR A 13 -18.78 9.87 17.73
CA TYR A 13 -18.58 10.77 16.60
C TYR A 13 -18.98 10.08 15.30
N SER A 14 -19.89 10.68 14.56
CA SER A 14 -20.25 10.24 13.21
C SER A 14 -19.02 10.22 12.28
N SER A 15 -18.17 11.24 12.39
CA SER A 15 -16.87 11.33 11.71
C SER A 15 -15.71 11.45 12.70
N SER A 16 -15.37 10.34 13.36
CA SER A 16 -14.31 10.29 14.37
C SER A 16 -12.94 10.70 13.80
N ALA A 17 -12.63 10.30 12.56
CA ALA A 17 -11.38 10.68 11.91
C ALA A 17 -11.26 12.19 11.67
N PHE A 18 -12.37 12.87 11.38
CA PHE A 18 -12.38 14.32 11.24
C PHE A 18 -12.17 15.02 12.59
N ALA A 19 -12.84 14.56 13.64
CA ALA A 19 -12.67 15.07 15.01
C ALA A 19 -11.22 14.97 15.51
N MET A 20 -10.53 13.87 15.16
CA MET A 20 -9.11 13.70 15.50
C MET A 20 -8.20 14.67 14.75
N ASN A 21 -8.45 14.90 13.46
CA ASN A 21 -7.50 15.59 12.58
C ASN A 21 -7.71 17.11 12.49
N ILE A 22 -8.91 17.62 12.77
CA ILE A 22 -9.21 19.06 12.64
C ILE A 22 -8.34 19.94 13.54
N ALA A 23 -7.95 19.45 14.72
CA ALA A 23 -7.05 20.18 15.62
C ALA A 23 -5.69 20.48 14.99
N THR A 24 -5.18 19.58 14.15
CA THR A 24 -3.91 19.80 13.43
C THR A 24 -4.04 20.99 12.48
N SER A 25 -5.10 21.03 11.68
CA SER A 25 -5.36 22.15 10.77
C SER A 25 -5.60 23.46 11.53
N LEU A 26 -6.33 23.43 12.66
CA LEU A 26 -6.54 24.63 13.48
C LEU A 26 -5.23 25.18 14.08
N LYS A 27 -4.33 24.30 14.53
CA LYS A 27 -2.99 24.70 15.02
C LYS A 27 -2.17 25.33 13.89
N GLU A 28 -2.24 24.80 12.67
CA GLU A 28 -1.58 25.38 11.50
C GLU A 28 -2.17 26.75 11.16
N CYS A 29 -3.50 26.91 11.19
CA CYS A 29 -4.17 28.19 11.00
C CYS A 29 -3.73 29.22 12.07
N CYS A 30 -3.65 28.84 13.35
CA CYS A 30 -3.13 29.73 14.41
C CYS A 30 -1.69 30.15 14.14
N SER A 31 -0.85 29.19 13.71
CA SER A 31 0.56 29.45 13.38
C SER A 31 0.71 30.34 12.14
N LEU A 32 -0.21 30.25 11.17
CA LEU A 32 -0.28 31.15 10.02
C LEU A 32 -0.76 32.55 10.45
N ALA A 33 -1.81 32.62 11.26
CA ALA A 33 -2.34 33.88 11.77
C ALA A 33 -1.28 34.65 12.54
N ILE A 34 -0.59 34.03 13.52
CA ILE A 34 0.52 34.64 14.26
C ILE A 34 1.60 35.19 13.32
N ARG A 35 2.01 34.40 12.31
CA ARG A 35 3.00 34.85 11.31
C ARG A 35 2.52 36.04 10.48
N LEU A 36 1.24 36.08 10.11
CA LEU A 36 0.65 37.20 9.38
C LEU A 36 0.58 38.46 10.24
N THR A 37 0.25 38.35 11.53
CA THR A 37 0.23 39.49 12.45
C THR A 37 1.63 40.06 12.67
N LEU A 38 2.64 39.19 12.80
CA LEU A 38 4.05 39.62 12.91
C LEU A 38 4.55 40.33 11.64
N LYS A 39 4.15 39.86 10.45
CA LYS A 39 4.47 40.53 9.18
C LYS A 39 3.76 41.87 9.02
N ARG A 40 2.55 42.02 9.57
CA ARG A 40 1.75 43.26 9.53
C ARG A 40 2.22 44.34 10.51
N ARG A 41 3.07 44.03 11.51
CA ARG A 41 3.72 45.03 12.38
C ARG A 41 4.46 46.14 11.61
N SER A 42 4.72 45.96 10.31
CA SER A 42 5.38 46.94 9.44
C SER A 42 4.45 48.02 8.84
N TYR A 43 3.11 47.92 8.95
CA TYR A 43 2.19 48.92 8.40
C TYR A 43 1.10 49.25 9.41
N ASN A 44 0.98 50.55 9.73
CA ASN A 44 -0.01 51.16 10.63
C ASN A 44 -1.34 50.42 10.68
N SER A 45 -1.63 49.76 11.81
CA SER A 45 -2.94 49.19 12.07
C SER A 45 -3.39 49.53 13.49
N THR A 46 -4.60 50.08 13.59
CA THR A 46 -5.34 50.52 14.79
C THR A 46 -5.75 49.40 15.75
N VAL A 47 -5.30 48.17 15.49
CA VAL A 47 -5.61 46.98 16.30
C VAL A 47 -4.41 46.68 17.20
N ASN A 48 -4.64 46.39 18.48
CA ASN A 48 -3.57 45.97 19.38
C ASN A 48 -3.00 44.60 18.93
N ILE A 49 -1.95 44.65 18.11
CA ILE A 49 -1.30 43.47 17.51
C ILE A 49 -0.81 42.49 18.59
N ALA A 50 -0.41 43.00 19.76
CA ALA A 50 0.07 42.18 20.87
C ALA A 50 -1.07 41.36 21.50
N GLU A 51 -2.26 41.94 21.66
CA GLU A 51 -3.45 41.22 22.15
C GLU A 51 -3.91 40.14 21.18
N LEU A 52 -3.88 40.42 19.88
CA LEU A 52 -4.26 39.43 18.86
C LEU A 52 -3.27 38.26 18.82
N GLU A 53 -1.98 38.54 18.94
CA GLU A 53 -0.92 37.53 19.05
C GLU A 53 -1.13 36.65 20.29
N ALA A 54 -1.32 37.27 21.47
CA ALA A 54 -1.58 36.55 22.70
C ALA A 54 -2.82 35.66 22.58
N THR A 55 -3.91 36.17 21.98
CA THR A 55 -5.15 35.42 21.76
C THR A 55 -4.92 34.15 20.94
N PHE A 56 -4.19 34.24 19.82
CA PHE A 56 -3.88 33.06 19.00
C PHE A 56 -2.92 32.09 19.69
N GLN A 57 -1.98 32.58 20.50
CA GLN A 57 -1.08 31.74 21.29
C GLN A 57 -1.86 30.97 22.38
N THR A 58 -2.73 31.66 23.13
CA THR A 58 -3.61 31.05 24.14
C THR A 58 -4.52 30.02 23.51
N PHE A 59 -5.16 30.34 22.38
CA PHE A 59 -6.03 29.38 21.68
C PHE A 59 -5.27 28.15 21.18
N ARG A 60 -4.06 28.34 20.63
CA ARG A 60 -3.20 27.22 20.23
C ARG A 60 -2.80 26.35 21.41
N GLN A 61 -2.52 26.93 22.57
CA GLN A 61 -2.17 26.21 23.79
C GLN A 61 -3.36 25.39 24.30
N LEU A 62 -4.55 25.99 24.33
CA LEU A 62 -5.80 25.27 24.65
C LEU A 62 -6.00 24.07 23.72
N LEU A 63 -5.78 24.21 22.40
CA LEU A 63 -5.85 23.10 21.45
C LEU A 63 -4.80 22.00 21.66
N ILE A 64 -3.70 22.28 22.34
CA ILE A 64 -2.69 21.27 22.69
C ILE A 64 -3.11 20.56 23.97
N ASP A 65 -3.52 21.32 24.98
CA ASP A 65 -3.76 20.83 26.32
C ASP A 65 -5.12 20.14 26.44
N SER A 66 -6.22 20.77 26.02
CA SER A 66 -7.56 20.23 26.24
C SER A 66 -8.00 19.24 25.15
N TRP A 67 -7.65 19.51 23.89
CA TRP A 67 -8.15 18.72 22.75
C TRP A 67 -7.77 17.24 22.83
N LYS A 68 -6.59 16.95 23.39
CA LYS A 68 -6.11 15.57 23.58
C LYS A 68 -7.03 14.76 24.49
N PHE A 69 -7.51 15.37 25.57
CA PHE A 69 -8.32 14.70 26.59
C PHE A 69 -9.80 14.72 26.28
N GLU A 70 -10.30 15.82 25.71
CA GLU A 70 -11.74 16.02 25.50
C GLU A 70 -12.25 15.41 24.19
N VAL A 71 -11.46 15.46 23.13
CA VAL A 71 -11.93 15.10 21.78
C VAL A 71 -11.13 13.94 21.19
N TYR A 72 -9.80 13.98 21.29
CA TYR A 72 -8.94 13.00 20.63
C TYR A 72 -9.09 11.60 21.24
N SER A 73 -9.08 11.49 22.57
CA SER A 73 -9.22 10.21 23.29
C SER A 73 -10.52 9.48 22.91
N LEU A 74 -11.65 10.19 22.96
CA LEU A 74 -12.96 9.68 22.65
C LEU A 74 -13.09 9.35 21.15
N ALA A 75 -12.68 10.27 20.27
CA ALA A 75 -12.72 10.03 18.84
C ALA A 75 -11.84 8.84 18.40
N ALA A 76 -10.66 8.66 19.02
CA ALA A 76 -9.79 7.52 18.78
C ALA A 76 -10.43 6.20 19.27
N SER A 77 -11.09 6.23 20.43
CA SER A 77 -11.84 5.09 20.97
C SER A 77 -12.99 4.70 20.04
N CYS A 78 -13.85 5.65 19.65
CA CYS A 78 -14.95 5.45 18.71
C CYS A 78 -14.48 4.85 17.38
N LEU A 79 -13.38 5.40 16.83
CA LEU A 79 -12.81 4.91 15.58
C LEU A 79 -12.34 3.46 15.73
N ASN A 80 -11.65 3.14 16.82
CA ASN A 80 -11.19 1.78 17.10
C ASN A 80 -12.37 0.81 17.27
N THR A 81 -13.36 1.14 18.11
CA THR A 81 -14.55 0.31 18.35
C THR A 81 -15.31 0.01 17.06
N LYS A 82 -15.47 0.99 16.17
CA LYS A 82 -16.06 0.81 14.82
C LYS A 82 -15.27 -0.14 13.92
N THR A 83 -13.97 -0.32 14.18
CA THR A 83 -13.12 -1.24 13.42
C THR A 83 -13.05 -2.65 13.98
N TRP A 84 -13.42 -2.89 15.24
CA TRP A 84 -13.27 -4.19 15.91
C TRP A 84 -14.08 -5.30 15.24
N ASN A 85 -15.35 -5.03 14.96
CA ASN A 85 -16.27 -6.02 14.39
C ASN A 85 -16.33 -5.97 12.87
N LYS A 86 -15.48 -5.17 12.21
CA LYS A 86 -15.48 -5.08 10.75
C LYS A 86 -14.87 -6.35 10.17
N VAL A 87 -15.74 -7.25 9.68
CA VAL A 87 -15.34 -8.48 8.98
C VAL A 87 -14.40 -8.09 7.83
N THR A 88 -13.12 -8.43 7.99
CA THR A 88 -12.16 -8.27 6.91
C THR A 88 -12.37 -9.43 5.96
N ILE A 89 -12.93 -9.13 4.79
CA ILE A 89 -13.00 -10.11 3.70
C ILE A 89 -11.55 -10.41 3.25
N VAL A 90 -11.09 -11.61 3.56
CA VAL A 90 -9.80 -12.14 3.11
C VAL A 90 -10.05 -12.95 1.84
N PRO A 91 -9.22 -12.82 0.79
CA PRO A 91 -9.35 -13.63 -0.41
C PRO A 91 -9.23 -15.12 -0.09
N LEU A 92 -10.16 -15.91 -0.60
CA LEU A 92 -10.14 -17.37 -0.48
C LEU A 92 -8.99 -17.94 -1.32
N ALA A 93 -8.34 -19.00 -0.81
CA ALA A 93 -7.27 -19.68 -1.55
C ALA A 93 -7.75 -20.22 -2.91
N SER A 94 -9.00 -20.69 -2.98
CA SER A 94 -9.65 -21.13 -4.22
C SER A 94 -9.77 -19.99 -5.23
N ASP A 95 -10.24 -18.81 -4.82
CA ASP A 95 -10.36 -17.64 -5.69
C ASP A 95 -8.97 -17.15 -6.16
N LEU A 96 -7.95 -17.20 -5.30
CA LEU A 96 -6.57 -16.88 -5.70
C LEU A 96 -6.01 -17.88 -6.72
N LYS A 97 -6.35 -19.16 -6.59
CA LYS A 97 -5.96 -20.20 -7.56
C LYS A 97 -6.63 -19.94 -8.92
N ILE A 98 -7.94 -19.69 -8.94
CA ILE A 98 -8.69 -19.35 -10.16
C ILE A 98 -8.07 -18.13 -10.84
N PHE A 99 -7.83 -17.07 -10.07
CA PHE A 99 -7.24 -15.85 -10.59
C PHE A 99 -5.82 -16.07 -11.15
N ARG A 100 -4.98 -16.86 -10.45
CA ARG A 100 -3.65 -17.22 -10.95
C ARG A 100 -3.71 -18.01 -12.25
N CYS A 101 -4.59 -19.01 -12.35
CA CYS A 101 -4.75 -19.82 -13.57
C CYS A 101 -5.18 -18.95 -14.76
N TYR A 102 -6.17 -18.08 -14.55
CA TYR A 102 -6.62 -17.10 -15.55
C TYR A 102 -5.47 -16.20 -16.04
N LEU A 103 -4.65 -15.66 -15.12
CA LEU A 103 -3.51 -14.81 -15.49
C LEU A 103 -2.43 -15.58 -16.27
N LEU A 104 -2.20 -16.86 -15.95
CA LEU A 104 -1.26 -17.69 -16.70
C LEU A 104 -1.75 -17.93 -18.12
N GLU A 105 -3.02 -18.33 -18.27
CA GLU A 105 -3.65 -18.58 -19.57
C GLU A 105 -3.62 -17.32 -20.45
N LYS A 106 -4.12 -16.19 -19.95
CA LYS A 106 -4.14 -14.94 -20.73
C LYS A 106 -2.75 -14.38 -21.03
N GLY A 107 -1.79 -14.62 -20.15
CA GLY A 107 -0.40 -14.24 -20.40
C GLY A 107 0.22 -15.01 -21.55
N ASN A 108 0.04 -16.34 -21.57
CA ASN A 108 0.57 -17.20 -22.62
C ASN A 108 -0.10 -16.91 -23.98
N LEU A 109 -1.43 -16.77 -23.99
CA LEU A 109 -2.19 -16.42 -25.20
C LEU A 109 -1.71 -15.08 -25.79
N ALA A 110 -1.59 -14.05 -24.95
CA ALA A 110 -1.10 -12.75 -25.41
C ALA A 110 0.34 -12.80 -25.94
N GLN A 111 1.18 -13.65 -25.34
CA GLN A 111 2.56 -13.86 -25.81
C GLN A 111 2.59 -14.55 -27.18
N GLU A 112 1.75 -15.56 -27.40
CA GLU A 112 1.63 -16.26 -28.69
C GLU A 112 1.08 -15.35 -29.80
N GLU A 113 0.08 -14.52 -29.47
CA GLU A 113 -0.45 -13.51 -30.39
C GLU A 113 0.62 -12.48 -30.79
N LEU A 114 1.45 -12.03 -29.85
CA LEU A 114 2.55 -11.10 -30.13
C LEU A 114 3.69 -11.72 -30.93
N LYS A 115 3.94 -13.03 -30.77
CA LYS A 115 4.89 -13.75 -31.62
C LYS A 115 4.39 -13.81 -33.07
N SER A 116 3.07 -13.96 -33.25
CA SER A 116 2.45 -14.03 -34.58
C SER A 116 2.29 -12.66 -35.22
N ASN A 117 1.92 -11.65 -34.43
CA ASN A 117 1.76 -10.26 -34.87
C ASN A 117 2.40 -9.30 -33.84
N PRO A 118 3.67 -8.89 -34.06
CA PRO A 118 4.39 -8.00 -33.15
C PRO A 118 3.78 -6.61 -32.98
N ASN A 119 2.90 -6.19 -33.90
CA ASN A 119 2.23 -4.88 -33.88
C ASN A 119 0.81 -4.95 -33.29
N ASN A 120 0.43 -6.07 -32.66
CA ASN A 120 -0.87 -6.20 -32.00
C ASN A 120 -0.90 -5.45 -30.64
N GLU A 121 -1.42 -4.22 -30.67
CA GLU A 121 -1.53 -3.36 -29.48
C GLU A 121 -2.38 -4.00 -28.37
N LYS A 122 -3.46 -4.71 -28.72
CA LYS A 122 -4.36 -5.34 -27.73
C LYS A 122 -3.65 -6.46 -26.99
N ALA A 123 -2.91 -7.30 -27.71
CA ALA A 123 -2.11 -8.37 -27.12
C ALA A 123 -0.98 -7.80 -26.24
N TYR A 124 -0.31 -6.72 -26.68
CA TYR A 124 0.71 -6.04 -25.89
C TYR A 124 0.14 -5.52 -24.56
N LYS A 125 -0.98 -4.81 -24.63
CA LYS A 125 -1.68 -4.29 -23.46
C LYS A 125 -2.14 -5.41 -22.52
N LEU A 126 -2.68 -6.50 -23.05
CA LEU A 126 -3.11 -7.66 -22.27
C LEU A 126 -1.92 -8.30 -21.55
N LEU A 127 -0.82 -8.55 -22.26
CA LEU A 127 0.39 -9.13 -21.67
C LEU A 127 0.95 -8.23 -20.56
N LEU A 128 0.97 -6.92 -20.78
CA LEU A 128 1.40 -5.92 -19.79
C LEU A 128 0.55 -5.96 -18.52
N GLU A 129 -0.78 -5.87 -18.67
CA GLU A 129 -1.74 -5.85 -17.56
C GLU A 129 -1.69 -7.16 -16.74
N VAL A 130 -1.62 -8.31 -17.42
CA VAL A 130 -1.52 -9.62 -16.78
C VAL A 130 -0.19 -9.79 -16.06
N THR A 131 0.91 -9.38 -16.67
CA THR A 131 2.25 -9.45 -16.06
C THR A 131 2.32 -8.59 -14.79
N TYR A 132 1.74 -7.38 -14.83
CA TYR A 132 1.59 -6.54 -13.64
C TYR A 132 0.79 -7.24 -12.53
N CYS A 133 -0.36 -7.83 -12.84
CA CYS A 133 -1.18 -8.56 -11.86
C CYS A 133 -0.41 -9.72 -11.21
N ARG A 134 0.37 -10.47 -12.01
CA ARG A 134 1.21 -11.58 -11.50
C ARG A 134 2.30 -11.09 -10.57
N CYS A 135 2.99 -10.01 -10.93
CA CYS A 135 3.95 -9.34 -10.05
C CYS A 135 3.31 -8.90 -8.73
N MET A 136 2.09 -8.33 -8.78
CA MET A 136 1.34 -7.93 -7.60
C MET A 136 0.96 -9.11 -6.69
N LEU A 137 0.57 -10.26 -7.26
CA LEU A 137 0.22 -11.46 -6.49
C LEU A 137 1.44 -12.07 -5.78
N LEU A 138 2.60 -12.08 -6.45
CA LEU A 138 3.84 -12.61 -5.90
C LEU A 138 4.37 -11.73 -4.76
N ASN A 139 4.52 -10.43 -5.03
CA ASN A 139 5.15 -9.52 -4.08
C ASN A 139 4.19 -9.04 -2.98
N ARG A 140 2.89 -8.95 -3.29
CA ARG A 140 1.87 -8.38 -2.40
C ARG A 140 2.21 -6.96 -1.90
N ASN A 141 3.02 -6.21 -2.66
CA ASN A 141 3.43 -4.85 -2.31
C ASN A 141 2.26 -3.85 -2.33
N ARG A 142 2.52 -2.60 -1.94
CA ARG A 142 1.53 -1.53 -2.19
C ARG A 142 1.41 -1.31 -3.69
N GLY A 143 0.19 -1.16 -4.20
CA GLY A 143 -0.02 -1.00 -5.65
C GLY A 143 0.80 0.14 -6.27
N GLY A 144 1.03 1.23 -5.51
CA GLY A 144 1.86 2.34 -5.97
C GLY A 144 3.36 2.05 -6.05
N GLU A 145 3.87 1.05 -5.31
CA GLU A 145 5.30 0.70 -5.32
C GLU A 145 5.65 -0.02 -6.63
N LEU A 146 4.84 -0.99 -7.06
CA LEU A 146 5.04 -1.69 -8.33
C LEU A 146 4.74 -0.81 -9.55
N GLN A 147 3.74 0.07 -9.45
CA GLN A 147 3.34 0.97 -10.53
C GLN A 147 4.45 1.98 -10.90
N ARG A 148 5.27 2.40 -9.92
CA ARG A 148 6.25 3.48 -10.10
C ARG A 148 7.66 2.99 -10.41
N ILE A 149 7.84 1.71 -10.69
CA ILE A 149 9.16 1.13 -10.97
C ILE A 149 9.70 1.70 -12.29
N PRO A 150 10.88 2.35 -12.27
CA PRO A 150 11.52 2.79 -13.50
C PRO A 150 12.08 1.61 -14.30
N LEU A 151 12.05 1.71 -15.62
CA LEU A 151 12.56 0.67 -16.54
C LEU A 151 14.06 0.41 -16.34
N HIS A 152 14.86 1.47 -16.20
CA HIS A 152 16.32 1.34 -16.03
C HIS A 152 16.70 0.55 -14.77
N ILE A 153 15.91 0.64 -13.69
CA ILE A 153 16.15 -0.15 -12.47
C ILE A 153 16.03 -1.65 -12.77
N TYR A 154 15.07 -2.04 -13.60
CA TYR A 154 14.91 -3.44 -13.99
C TYR A 154 16.01 -3.92 -14.95
N GLN A 155 16.43 -3.07 -15.89
CA GLN A 155 17.48 -3.43 -16.86
C GLN A 155 18.87 -3.50 -16.21
N ASN A 156 19.21 -2.55 -15.36
CA ASN A 156 20.51 -2.47 -14.70
C ASN A 156 20.65 -3.49 -13.55
N ALA A 157 19.55 -4.03 -13.05
CA ALA A 157 19.61 -5.03 -12.00
C ALA A 157 20.25 -6.33 -12.50
N PRO A 158 21.27 -6.86 -11.79
CA PRO A 158 21.93 -8.10 -12.17
C PRO A 158 20.95 -9.28 -12.09
N MET A 159 21.15 -10.26 -12.98
CA MET A 159 20.31 -11.46 -13.06
C MET A 159 20.47 -12.36 -11.82
N GLN A 160 21.65 -12.32 -11.20
CA GLN A 160 21.99 -13.05 -9.97
C GLN A 160 22.50 -12.05 -8.94
N GLN A 161 21.83 -11.97 -7.79
CA GLN A 161 22.30 -11.20 -6.64
C GLN A 161 22.75 -12.17 -5.54
N SER A 162 23.86 -11.84 -4.89
CA SER A 162 24.23 -12.46 -3.61
C SER A 162 23.24 -11.95 -2.56
N TYR A 163 22.55 -12.86 -1.89
CA TYR A 163 21.55 -12.55 -0.84
C TYR A 163 22.26 -12.34 0.51
N GLU A 164 23.23 -11.44 0.57
CA GLU A 164 24.08 -11.26 1.77
C GLU A 164 23.25 -10.99 3.03
N GLU A 165 22.23 -10.13 2.92
CA GLU A 165 21.32 -9.75 4.01
C GLU A 165 20.47 -10.92 4.56
N PHE A 166 20.36 -12.04 3.83
CA PHE A 166 19.46 -13.15 4.18
C PHE A 166 20.16 -14.52 4.22
N ASN A 167 21.48 -14.56 4.04
CA ASN A 167 22.21 -15.81 3.89
C ASN A 167 22.14 -16.71 5.13
N GLU A 168 21.96 -16.14 6.33
CA GLU A 168 21.92 -16.89 7.59
C GLU A 168 20.55 -17.51 7.89
N ALA A 169 19.47 -16.98 7.29
CA ALA A 169 18.10 -17.35 7.64
C ALA A 169 17.37 -18.15 6.55
N ILE A 170 17.97 -18.28 5.37
CA ILE A 170 17.39 -18.97 4.24
C ILE A 170 18.07 -20.33 4.07
N SER A 171 17.27 -21.39 3.96
CA SER A 171 17.76 -22.75 3.73
C SER A 171 18.48 -22.88 2.38
N GLN A 172 19.33 -23.90 2.24
CA GLN A 172 20.06 -24.19 1.00
C GLN A 172 19.10 -24.31 -0.22
N THR A 173 17.94 -24.94 -0.02
CA THR A 173 16.91 -25.15 -1.04
C THR A 173 16.26 -23.84 -1.45
N GLU A 174 15.91 -22.98 -0.50
CA GLU A 174 15.33 -21.68 -0.78
C GLU A 174 16.32 -20.75 -1.47
N LYS A 175 17.63 -20.81 -1.15
CA LYS A 175 18.67 -20.10 -1.89
C LYS A 175 18.70 -20.50 -3.36
N ILE A 176 18.57 -21.79 -3.67
CA ILE A 176 18.51 -22.29 -5.05
C ILE A 176 17.25 -21.76 -5.77
N LEU A 177 16.10 -21.74 -5.09
CA LEU A 177 14.88 -21.19 -5.65
C LEU A 177 15.01 -19.69 -5.92
N LEU A 178 15.54 -18.93 -4.97
CA LEU A 178 15.75 -17.48 -5.07
C LEU A 178 16.72 -17.09 -6.17
N LYS A 179 17.71 -17.93 -6.51
CA LYS A 179 18.59 -17.70 -7.67
C LYS A 179 17.83 -17.62 -9.00
N LYS A 180 16.63 -18.21 -9.08
CA LYS A 180 15.78 -18.14 -10.28
C LYS A 180 14.97 -16.84 -10.36
N PHE A 181 14.80 -16.15 -9.23
CA PHE A 181 14.06 -14.89 -9.18
C PHE A 181 15.01 -13.72 -9.44
N LYS A 182 14.58 -12.80 -10.31
CA LYS A 182 15.24 -11.50 -10.44
C LYS A 182 14.74 -10.59 -9.32
N ARG A 183 15.66 -10.04 -8.53
CA ARG A 183 15.37 -9.06 -7.46
C ARG A 183 15.76 -7.67 -7.92
N ILE A 184 14.88 -6.71 -7.68
CA ILE A 184 15.21 -5.28 -7.76
C ILE A 184 14.84 -4.60 -6.45
N VAL A 185 15.52 -3.51 -6.11
CA VAL A 185 15.18 -2.70 -4.94
C VAL A 185 14.68 -1.35 -5.44
N THR A 186 13.50 -0.95 -4.96
CA THR A 186 12.83 0.28 -5.38
C THR A 186 12.65 1.21 -4.19
N ARG A 187 12.57 2.52 -4.44
CA ARG A 187 12.42 3.51 -3.37
C ARG A 187 10.99 3.48 -2.81
N GLY A 188 10.86 3.05 -1.57
CA GLY A 188 9.63 3.12 -0.78
C GLY A 188 9.45 4.45 -0.05
N LYS A 189 8.46 4.53 0.84
CA LYS A 189 8.25 5.70 1.70
C LYS A 189 9.44 5.89 2.65
N ARG A 190 9.77 7.16 2.95
CA ARG A 190 10.86 7.55 3.87
C ARG A 190 12.23 7.00 3.45
N ASP A 191 12.48 6.97 2.15
CA ASP A 191 13.77 6.56 1.56
C ASP A 191 14.19 5.10 1.83
N ARG A 192 13.25 4.25 2.25
CA ARG A 192 13.53 2.83 2.47
C ARG A 192 13.47 2.05 1.17
N GLY A 193 14.46 1.20 0.91
CA GLY A 193 14.41 0.23 -0.19
C GLY A 193 13.33 -0.82 0.03
N VAL A 194 12.51 -1.07 -0.99
CA VAL A 194 11.52 -2.15 -1.01
C VAL A 194 11.92 -3.14 -2.11
N PRO A 195 12.26 -4.39 -1.75
CA PRO A 195 12.58 -5.41 -2.73
C PRO A 195 11.34 -5.83 -3.52
N VAL A 196 11.54 -6.13 -4.80
CA VAL A 196 10.53 -6.67 -5.72
C VAL A 196 11.17 -7.86 -6.44
N LEU A 197 10.52 -9.01 -6.35
CA LEU A 197 10.90 -10.26 -6.98
C LEU A 197 10.09 -10.49 -8.25
N PHE A 198 10.76 -10.98 -9.27
CA PHE A 198 10.14 -11.41 -10.52
C PHE A 198 10.42 -12.89 -10.75
N GLY A 199 9.36 -13.69 -10.87
CA GLY A 199 9.47 -15.11 -11.21
C GLY A 199 10.00 -15.32 -12.64
N PRO A 200 10.58 -16.49 -12.96
CA PRO A 200 11.12 -16.78 -14.30
C PRO A 200 10.08 -16.59 -15.42
N ASP A 201 8.86 -16.99 -15.13
CA ASP A 201 7.68 -16.87 -15.97
C ASP A 201 7.30 -15.41 -16.27
N VAL A 202 7.41 -14.54 -15.27
CA VAL A 202 7.20 -13.09 -15.40
C VAL A 202 8.37 -12.43 -16.13
N GLN A 203 9.61 -12.87 -15.87
CA GLN A 203 10.80 -12.34 -16.55
C GLN A 203 10.74 -12.57 -18.06
N GLN A 204 10.28 -13.75 -18.50
CA GLN A 204 10.06 -14.06 -19.92
C GLN A 204 9.03 -13.11 -20.56
N HIS A 205 7.93 -12.82 -19.88
CA HIS A 205 6.91 -11.89 -20.39
C HIS A 205 7.45 -10.46 -20.43
N LEU A 206 8.18 -10.03 -19.39
CA LEU A 206 8.83 -8.72 -19.36
C LEU A 206 9.86 -8.56 -20.49
N GLN A 207 10.60 -9.61 -20.83
CA GLN A 207 11.55 -9.57 -21.95
C GLN A 207 10.84 -9.27 -23.28
N VAL A 208 9.71 -9.94 -23.55
CA VAL A 208 8.88 -9.67 -24.75
C VAL A 208 8.31 -8.25 -24.72
N LEU A 209 7.83 -7.80 -23.56
CA LEU A 209 7.28 -6.45 -23.40
C LEU A 209 8.34 -5.35 -23.63
N ILE A 210 9.57 -5.59 -23.19
CA ILE A 210 10.69 -4.66 -23.36
C ILE A 210 11.16 -4.67 -24.82
N SER A 211 11.24 -5.83 -25.48
CA SER A 211 11.68 -5.91 -26.88
C SER A 211 10.71 -5.23 -27.85
N LEU A 212 9.41 -5.27 -27.57
CA LEU A 212 8.37 -4.64 -28.40
C LEU A 212 7.98 -3.24 -27.92
N ARG A 213 8.68 -2.68 -26.93
CA ARG A 213 8.32 -1.42 -26.28
C ARG A 213 8.26 -0.24 -27.25
N SER A 214 9.22 -0.15 -28.18
CA SER A 214 9.32 0.93 -29.17
C SER A 214 8.08 1.09 -30.04
N ASN A 215 7.29 0.02 -30.20
CA ASN A 215 6.14 0.03 -31.11
C ASN A 215 4.88 0.65 -30.47
N PHE A 216 4.77 0.67 -29.14
CA PHE A 216 3.53 1.02 -28.44
C PHE A 216 3.69 2.07 -27.34
N VAL A 217 4.92 2.33 -26.90
CA VAL A 217 5.22 3.16 -25.73
C VAL A 217 6.09 4.33 -26.17
N LYS A 218 5.70 5.55 -25.77
CA LYS A 218 6.50 6.75 -25.99
C LYS A 218 7.87 6.64 -25.32
N GLU A 219 8.91 7.13 -25.98
CA GLU A 219 10.28 7.14 -25.45
C GLU A 219 10.40 7.94 -24.14
N SER A 220 9.57 8.97 -23.96
CA SER A 220 9.48 9.76 -22.72
C SER A 220 8.97 8.97 -21.51
N ASN A 221 8.31 7.82 -21.72
CA ASN A 221 7.79 7.02 -20.62
C ASN A 221 8.88 6.11 -20.02
N ASN A 222 9.31 6.42 -18.80
CA ASN A 222 10.37 5.70 -18.10
C ASN A 222 9.89 4.56 -17.17
N TYR A 223 8.60 4.22 -17.18
CA TYR A 223 8.06 3.20 -16.27
C TYR A 223 8.19 1.78 -16.83
N LEU A 224 8.49 0.81 -15.96
CA LEU A 224 8.50 -0.62 -16.30
C LEU A 224 7.12 -1.08 -16.79
N PHE A 225 6.05 -0.56 -16.17
CA PHE A 225 4.66 -0.81 -16.57
C PHE A 225 3.99 0.47 -17.10
N PRO A 226 4.24 0.85 -18.37
CA PRO A 226 3.75 2.09 -18.96
C PRO A 226 2.28 1.99 -19.39
N ASN A 227 1.55 3.10 -19.35
CA ASN A 227 0.31 3.21 -20.10
C ASN A 227 0.65 3.46 -21.58
N LEU A 228 -0.08 2.81 -22.49
CA LEU A 228 0.17 2.93 -23.92
C LEU A 228 -0.07 4.37 -24.37
N HIS A 229 0.76 4.90 -25.27
CA HIS A 229 0.64 6.25 -25.84
C HIS A 229 0.68 7.44 -24.84
N HIS A 230 0.89 7.19 -23.55
CA HIS A 230 0.92 8.20 -22.48
C HIS A 230 2.18 8.10 -21.63
N ASP A 231 2.63 9.20 -21.05
CA ASP A 231 3.81 9.25 -20.16
C ASP A 231 3.48 8.89 -18.70
N THR A 232 2.41 8.12 -18.51
CA THR A 232 1.93 7.72 -17.19
C THR A 232 2.10 6.22 -17.00
N PRO A 233 2.25 5.74 -15.76
CA PRO A 233 2.25 4.31 -15.49
C PRO A 233 0.81 3.76 -15.45
N ILE A 234 0.65 2.46 -15.67
CA ILE A 234 -0.67 1.82 -15.61
C ILE A 234 -1.35 2.01 -14.26
N THR A 235 -2.67 2.17 -14.24
CA THR A 235 -3.40 2.32 -12.97
C THR A 235 -3.61 0.96 -12.30
N GLY A 236 -2.71 0.58 -11.40
CA GLY A 236 -2.66 -0.76 -10.82
C GLY A 236 -3.95 -1.27 -10.18
N TYR A 237 -4.71 -0.42 -9.49
CA TYR A 237 -6.00 -0.79 -8.90
C TYR A 237 -7.04 -1.16 -9.97
N LYS A 238 -7.16 -0.34 -11.02
CA LYS A 238 -8.10 -0.57 -12.13
C LYS A 238 -7.76 -1.85 -12.87
N VAL A 239 -6.47 -2.07 -13.14
CA VAL A 239 -5.97 -3.28 -13.83
C VAL A 239 -6.28 -4.53 -13.01
N MET A 240 -5.93 -4.56 -11.72
CA MET A 240 -6.25 -5.68 -10.84
C MET A 240 -7.75 -5.96 -10.81
N GLN A 241 -8.57 -4.93 -10.56
CA GLN A 241 -10.02 -5.09 -10.46
C GLN A 241 -10.64 -5.61 -11.77
N LYS A 242 -10.18 -5.11 -12.93
CA LYS A 242 -10.60 -5.60 -14.25
C LYS A 242 -10.33 -7.09 -14.39
N HIS A 243 -9.10 -7.53 -14.16
CA HIS A 243 -8.71 -8.93 -14.38
C HIS A 243 -9.33 -9.88 -13.36
N THR A 244 -9.54 -9.45 -12.11
CA THR A 244 -10.21 -10.29 -11.12
C THR A 244 -11.69 -10.51 -11.43
N LYS A 245 -12.38 -9.49 -11.96
CA LYS A 245 -13.78 -9.66 -12.42
C LYS A 245 -13.86 -10.63 -13.60
N LEU A 246 -12.91 -10.52 -14.53
CA LEU A 246 -12.85 -11.40 -15.71
C LEU A 246 -12.43 -12.84 -15.38
N SER A 247 -11.75 -13.09 -14.26
CA SER A 247 -11.28 -14.44 -13.92
C SER A 247 -12.37 -15.37 -13.42
N GLY A 248 -13.59 -14.88 -13.16
CA GLY A 248 -14.67 -15.69 -12.59
C GLY A 248 -14.45 -16.08 -11.12
N ALA A 249 -13.63 -15.32 -10.39
CA ALA A 249 -13.49 -15.52 -8.94
C ALA A 249 -14.83 -15.26 -8.23
N LYS A 250 -15.16 -16.03 -7.18
CA LYS A 250 -16.44 -15.89 -6.48
C LYS A 250 -16.57 -14.54 -5.80
N ASN A 251 -15.47 -14.06 -5.20
CA ASN A 251 -15.42 -12.77 -4.52
C ASN A 251 -14.33 -11.86 -5.12
N PRO A 252 -14.56 -11.21 -6.27
CA PRO A 252 -13.56 -10.36 -6.91
C PRO A 252 -13.10 -9.19 -6.02
N ASP A 253 -14.03 -8.61 -5.25
CA ASP A 253 -13.72 -7.50 -4.35
C ASP A 253 -12.79 -7.91 -3.20
N ALA A 254 -12.63 -9.21 -2.93
CA ALA A 254 -11.69 -9.73 -1.96
C ALA A 254 -10.23 -9.69 -2.45
N ILE A 255 -10.00 -9.64 -3.77
CA ILE A 255 -8.66 -9.67 -4.37
C ILE A 255 -8.24 -8.24 -4.71
N THR A 256 -7.80 -7.52 -3.68
CA THR A 256 -7.20 -6.19 -3.82
C THR A 256 -5.83 -6.16 -3.17
N SER A 257 -4.95 -5.26 -3.59
CA SER A 257 -3.60 -5.13 -3.02
C SER A 257 -3.62 -4.99 -1.48
N THR A 258 -4.61 -4.29 -0.91
CA THR A 258 -4.76 -4.17 0.54
C THR A 258 -5.23 -5.47 1.20
N LYS A 259 -6.21 -6.16 0.62
CA LYS A 259 -6.72 -7.44 1.16
C LYS A 259 -5.74 -8.61 0.99
N LEU A 260 -4.95 -8.62 -0.09
CA LEU A 260 -3.85 -9.57 -0.32
C LEU A 260 -2.76 -9.45 0.75
N ARG A 261 -2.44 -8.21 1.17
CA ARG A 261 -1.51 -7.97 2.29
C ARG A 261 -2.08 -8.47 3.62
N LYS A 262 -3.37 -8.24 3.88
CA LYS A 262 -4.05 -8.80 5.06
C LYS A 262 -4.05 -10.33 5.04
N HIS A 263 -4.35 -10.94 3.89
CA HIS A 263 -4.28 -12.40 3.71
C HIS A 263 -2.89 -12.94 4.03
N LEU A 264 -1.82 -12.27 3.58
CA LEU A 264 -0.46 -12.68 3.89
C LEU A 264 -0.19 -12.63 5.39
N ALA A 265 -0.53 -11.52 6.04
CA ALA A 265 -0.37 -11.38 7.49
C ALA A 265 -1.15 -12.46 8.27
N THR A 266 -2.37 -12.81 7.84
CA THR A 266 -3.15 -13.89 8.44
C THR A 266 -2.53 -15.26 8.20
N MET A 267 -2.06 -15.56 6.99
CA MET A 267 -1.38 -16.83 6.69
C MET A 267 -0.11 -17.00 7.54
N SER A 268 0.69 -15.95 7.67
CA SER A 268 1.90 -15.97 8.50
C SER A 268 1.61 -16.23 9.98
N GLN A 269 0.44 -15.83 10.48
CA GLN A 269 -0.01 -16.18 11.83
C GLN A 269 -0.43 -17.65 11.92
N ILE A 270 -1.19 -18.15 10.93
CA ILE A 270 -1.65 -19.54 10.92
C ILE A 270 -0.48 -20.53 10.78
N PHE A 271 0.54 -20.17 10.00
CA PHE A 271 1.74 -20.99 9.80
C PHE A 271 2.79 -20.84 10.91
N GLU A 272 2.48 -20.13 12.01
CA GLU A 272 3.37 -19.93 13.17
C GLU A 272 4.82 -19.60 12.78
N LEU A 273 4.99 -18.66 11.83
CA LEU A 273 6.32 -18.25 11.37
C LEU A 273 7.17 -17.75 12.53
N SER A 274 8.48 -18.03 12.51
CA SER A 274 9.38 -17.58 13.55
C SER A 274 9.43 -16.04 13.60
N PRO A 275 9.79 -15.44 14.75
CA PRO A 275 9.93 -13.98 14.83
C PRO A 275 10.88 -13.39 13.79
N ASN A 276 11.91 -14.16 13.38
CA ASN A 276 12.85 -13.79 12.33
C ASN A 276 12.18 -13.78 10.96
N ASP A 277 11.40 -14.81 10.63
CA ASP A 277 10.67 -14.91 9.35
C ASP A 277 9.59 -13.82 9.22
N ILE A 278 8.93 -13.48 10.33
CA ILE A 278 7.97 -12.37 10.37
C ILE A 278 8.67 -11.03 10.11
N GLU A 279 9.86 -10.82 10.67
CA GLU A 279 10.65 -9.62 10.43
C GLU A 279 11.09 -9.51 8.96
N GLN A 280 11.49 -10.61 8.36
CA GLN A 280 11.84 -10.66 6.93
C GLN A 280 10.64 -10.37 6.05
N LEU A 281 9.50 -10.97 6.35
CA LEU A 281 8.27 -10.74 5.62
C LEU A 281 7.82 -9.27 5.73
N ALA A 282 7.92 -8.68 6.91
CA ALA A 282 7.59 -7.27 7.12
C ALA A 282 8.52 -6.33 6.35
N THR A 283 9.82 -6.65 6.29
CA THR A 283 10.82 -5.92 5.51
C THR A 283 10.53 -6.01 4.02
N PHE A 284 10.21 -7.22 3.54
CA PHE A 284 9.82 -7.47 2.16
C PHE A 284 8.58 -6.67 1.74
N MET A 285 7.57 -6.58 2.61
CA MET A 285 6.33 -5.83 2.38
C MET A 285 6.47 -4.31 2.58
N GLY A 286 7.65 -3.81 2.95
CA GLY A 286 7.88 -2.38 3.24
C GLY A 286 7.07 -1.88 4.46
N HIS A 287 6.95 -2.71 5.50
CA HIS A 287 6.35 -2.37 6.79
C HIS A 287 7.42 -2.10 7.86
N THR A 288 7.05 -1.37 8.92
CA THR A 288 7.93 -1.15 10.09
C THR A 288 7.59 -2.20 11.15
N LYS A 289 8.58 -2.60 11.99
CA LYS A 289 8.43 -3.64 13.03
C LYS A 289 7.17 -3.44 13.89
N GLU A 290 6.86 -2.20 14.29
CA GLU A 290 5.64 -1.90 15.08
C GLU A 290 4.33 -2.12 14.33
N VAL A 291 4.23 -1.81 13.03
CA VAL A 291 2.96 -1.84 12.30
C VAL A 291 2.49 -3.28 12.07
N HIS A 292 3.43 -4.18 11.80
CA HIS A 292 3.11 -5.61 11.68
C HIS A 292 2.83 -6.23 13.05
N ARG A 293 3.64 -5.92 14.08
CA ARG A 293 3.37 -6.37 15.46
C ARG A 293 2.04 -5.87 16.01
N GLN A 294 1.62 -4.64 15.71
CA GLN A 294 0.34 -4.12 16.18
C GLN A 294 -0.84 -4.80 15.50
N VAL A 295 -0.81 -5.01 14.18
CA VAL A 295 -1.87 -5.78 13.49
C VAL A 295 -1.91 -7.23 13.98
N ILE A 296 -0.74 -7.83 14.23
CA ILE A 296 -0.59 -9.20 14.77
C ILE A 296 -1.07 -9.28 16.24
N ALA A 297 -0.66 -8.36 17.10
CA ALA A 297 -1.00 -8.36 18.53
C ALA A 297 -2.48 -8.04 18.78
N TYR A 298 -3.08 -7.17 17.97
CA TYR A 298 -4.50 -6.81 18.07
C TYR A 298 -5.42 -8.01 17.80
N GLN A 299 -5.07 -8.83 16.80
CA GLN A 299 -5.85 -10.03 16.48
C GLN A 299 -5.67 -11.14 17.52
N MET A 300 -4.46 -11.28 18.10
CA MET A 300 -4.21 -12.22 19.20
C MET A 300 -4.94 -11.86 20.50
N THR A 301 -5.07 -10.56 20.83
CA THR A 301 -5.84 -10.14 22.02
C THR A 301 -7.34 -10.32 21.85
N CYS A 302 -7.88 -10.14 20.64
CA CYS A 302 -9.29 -10.43 20.33
C CYS A 302 -9.60 -11.95 20.38
N SER A 303 -8.73 -12.79 19.83
CA SER A 303 -8.94 -14.26 19.84
C SER A 303 -8.79 -14.88 21.24
N LYS A 304 -7.87 -14.37 22.07
CA LYS A 304 -7.76 -14.80 23.48
C LYS A 304 -8.95 -14.34 24.33
N ARG A 305 -9.55 -13.18 24.07
CA ARG A 305 -10.76 -12.71 24.78
C ARG A 305 -12.03 -13.49 24.42
N GLN A 306 -12.17 -13.95 23.17
CA GLN A 306 -13.31 -14.79 22.79
C GLN A 306 -13.28 -16.17 23.47
N LYS A 307 -12.10 -16.76 23.68
CA LYS A 307 -11.96 -18.03 24.42
C LYS A 307 -12.18 -17.90 25.92
N LEU A 308 -11.99 -16.72 26.51
CA LEU A 308 -12.20 -16.48 27.94
C LEU A 308 -13.65 -16.08 28.29
N GLN A 309 -14.50 -15.80 27.29
CA GLN A 309 -15.94 -15.55 27.47
C GLN A 309 -16.80 -16.77 27.15
N SER A 310 -16.19 -17.88 26.74
CA SER A 310 -16.85 -19.16 26.43
C SER A 310 -16.53 -20.26 27.46
N TYR A 311 -16.06 -19.87 28.66
CA TYR A 311 -15.91 -20.72 29.84
C TYR A 311 -16.60 -20.03 31.02
#